data_AF-A0A662KH68-F1
#
_entry.id   AF-A0A662KH68-F1
#
_cell.length_a   1.000
_cell.length_b   1.000
_cell.length_c   1.000
_cell.angle_alpha   90.00
_cell.angle_beta   90.00
_cell.angle_gamma   90.00
#
_symmetry.space_group_name_H-M   'P 1'
#
loop_
_entity.id
_entity.type
_entity.pdbx_description
1 polymer ?
#
loop_
_entity_poly.entity_id
_entity_poly.type
_entity_poly.pdbx_seq_one_letter_code
_entity_poly.pdbx_strand_id
1 'polypeptide(L)' 'MKRINPRDVYGETLVKLGEQNPNIVVLDADLSKSTKTYKFGERFPDRFFNMGIA' A
#
# COMPACT_ATOMS: atom_id res chain seq x y z
N MET A 1 2.60 23.85 11.66
CA MET A 1 3.17 22.63 11.05
C MET A 1 2.06 21.65 10.73
N LYS A 2 2.00 21.14 9.49
CA LYS A 2 1.04 20.09 9.10
C LYS A 2 1.52 18.76 9.68
N ARG A 3 0.72 18.11 10.54
CA ARG A 3 1.02 16.75 11.02
C ARG A 3 0.67 15.77 9.91
N ILE A 4 1.62 14.90 9.55
CA ILE A 4 1.44 13.85 8.55
C ILE A 4 1.34 12.52 9.31
N ASN A 5 0.35 11.69 8.97
CA ASN A 5 0.25 10.36 9.56
C ASN A 5 1.35 9.46 8.96
N PRO A 6 2.15 8.75 9.78
CA PRO A 6 3.14 7.82 9.25
C PRO A 6 2.57 6.77 8.29
N ARG A 7 1.30 6.36 8.48
CA ARG A 7 0.62 5.44 7.57
C ARG A 7 0.38 6.05 6.18
N ASP A 8 0.09 7.34 6.12
CA ASP A 8 -0.03 8.03 4.83
C ASP A 8 1.31 8.02 4.09
N VAL A 9 2.41 8.30 4.80
CA VAL A 9 3.77 8.24 4.23
C VAL A 9 4.12 6.83 3.78
N TYR A 10 3.76 5.81 4.56
CA TYR A 10 3.96 4.41 4.21
C TYR A 10 3.28 4.05 2.89
N GLY A 11 1.99 4.34 2.75
CA GLY A 11 1.25 4.08 1.51
C GLY A 11 1.84 4.80 0.30
N GLU A 12 2.19 6.08 0.43
CA GLU A 12 2.83 6.85 -0.65
C GLU A 12 4.22 6.31 -1.01
N THR A 13 4.98 5.87 -0.02
CA THR A 13 6.32 5.33 -0.23
C THR A 13 6.27 3.97 -0.92
N LEU A 14 5.31 3.12 -0.57
CA LEU A 14 5.09 1.84 -1.27
C LEU A 14 4.83 2.06 -2.76
N VAL A 15 4.00 3.05 -3.11
CA VAL A 15 3.74 3.38 -4.52
C VAL A 15 5.02 3.76 -5.24
N LYS A 16 5.82 4.68 -4.67
CA LYS A 16 7.10 5.12 -5.24
C LYS A 16 8.08 3.95 -5.43
N LEU A 17 8.18 3.06 -4.45
CA LEU A 17 9.02 1.87 -4.54
C LEU A 17 8.51 0.90 -5.61
N GLY A 18 7.19 0.74 -5.74
CA GLY A 18 6.56 -0.07 -6.78
C GLY A 18 6.80 0.46 -8.19
N GLU A 19 6.95 1.78 -8.38
CA GLU A 19 7.31 2.40 -9.66
C GLU A 19 8.77 2.10 -10.04
N GLN A 20 9.66 1.95 -9.06
CA GLN A 20 11.10 1.71 -9.28
C GLN A 20 11.46 0.24 -9.38
N ASN A 21 10.69 -0.64 -8.72
CA ASN A 21 10.98 -2.07 -8.66
C ASN A 21 9.72 -2.90 -8.97
N PRO A 22 9.66 -3.59 -10.13
CA PRO A 22 8.52 -4.42 -10.51
C PRO A 22 8.36 -5.66 -9.62
N ASN A 23 9.41 -6.06 -8.87
CA ASN A 23 9.38 -7.25 -8.00
C ASN A 23 8.72 -7.00 -6.64
N ILE A 24 8.39 -5.75 -6.30
CA ILE A 24 7.68 -5.45 -5.06
C ILE A 24 6.21 -5.84 -5.20
N VAL A 25 5.74 -6.60 -4.23
CA VAL A 25 4.33 -6.96 -4.03
C VAL A 25 3.90 -6.52 -2.64
N VAL A 26 2.60 -6.24 -2.46
CA VAL A 26 2.03 -5.82 -1.18
C VAL A 26 0.89 -6.76 -0.81
N LEU A 27 0.90 -7.23 0.44
CA LEU A 27 -0.14 -8.08 1.00
C LEU A 27 -0.89 -7.31 2.08
N ASP A 28 -2.20 -7.52 2.18
CA ASP A 28 -3.05 -6.96 3.24
C ASP A 28 -4.10 -7.99 3.69
N ALA A 29 -4.69 -7.76 4.87
CA ALA A 29 -5.66 -8.66 5.51
C ALA A 29 -6.92 -7.87 5.90
N ASP A 30 -7.61 -7.35 4.88
CA ASP A 30 -8.82 -6.52 4.97
C ASP A 30 -8.69 -5.20 5.79
N LEU A 31 -7.48 -4.66 5.91
CA LEU A 31 -7.21 -3.40 6.63
C LEU A 31 -6.61 -2.32 5.73
N SER A 32 -6.66 -2.52 4.41
CA SER A 32 -5.90 -1.71 3.44
C SER A 32 -6.19 -0.21 3.49
N LYS A 33 -7.43 0.19 3.81
CA LYS A 33 -7.82 1.61 4.03
C LYS A 33 -7.21 2.21 5.30
N SER A 34 -7.05 1.39 6.33
CA SER A 34 -6.48 1.77 7.63
C SER A 34 -4.96 1.81 7.59
N THR A 35 -4.33 0.82 6.95
CA THR A 35 -2.87 0.72 6.74
C THR A 35 -2.38 1.62 5.62
N LYS A 36 -3.28 2.11 4.76
CA LYS A 36 -3.00 2.93 3.56
C LYS A 36 -2.32 2.16 2.41
N THR A 37 -2.27 0.83 2.48
CA THR A 37 -1.76 -0.03 1.39
C THR A 37 -2.68 -0.04 0.17
N TYR A 38 -3.96 0.36 0.32
CA TYR A 38 -4.90 0.47 -0.80
C TYR A 38 -4.37 1.34 -1.94
N LYS A 39 -3.54 2.36 -1.65
CA LYS A 39 -2.90 3.22 -2.66
C LYS A 39 -1.99 2.42 -3.60
N PHE A 40 -1.28 1.42 -3.08
CA PHE A 40 -0.48 0.52 -3.89
C PHE A 40 -1.38 -0.36 -4.76
N GLY A 41 -2.47 -0.89 -4.20
CA GLY A 41 -3.44 -1.71 -4.94
C GLY A 41 -4.17 -0.95 -6.06
N GLU A 42 -4.49 0.33 -5.87
CA GLU A 42 -5.07 1.18 -6.92
C GLU A 42 -4.10 1.39 -8.09
N ARG A 43 -2.80 1.49 -7.80
CA ARG A 43 -1.75 1.73 -8.81
C ARG A 43 -1.24 0.46 -9.48
N PHE A 44 -1.15 -0.64 -8.73
CA PHE A 44 -0.56 -1.91 -9.14
C PHE A 44 -1.45 -3.09 -8.72
N PRO A 45 -2.65 -3.23 -9.32
CA PRO A 45 -3.63 -4.26 -8.92
C PRO A 45 -3.08 -5.67 -9.03
N ASP A 46 -2.28 -5.97 -10.05
CA ASP A 46 -1.68 -7.30 -10.28
C ASP A 46 -0.57 -7.67 -9.26
N ARG A 47 -0.18 -6.73 -8.40
CA ARG A 47 0.88 -6.88 -7.39
C ARG A 47 0.38 -6.62 -5.96
N PHE A 48 -0.93 -6.51 -5.78
CA PHE A 48 -1.56 -6.29 -4.49
C PHE A 48 -2.50 -7.44 -4.14
N PHE A 49 -2.25 -8.09 -3.01
CA PHE A 49 -2.97 -9.28 -2.59
C PHE A 49 -3.66 -9.02 -1.26
N ASN A 50 -4.97 -8.76 -1.29
CA ASN A 50 -5.78 -8.70 -0.07
C ASN A 50 -6.35 -10.10 0.22
N MET A 51 -5.94 -10.68 1.35
CA MET A 51 -6.27 -12.05 1.73
C MET A 51 -7.56 -12.17 2.56
N GLY A 52 -8.25 -11.05 2.82
CA GLY A 52 -9.44 -11.04 3.68
C GLY A 52 -9.10 -11.27 5.15
N ILE A 53 -10.12 -11.56 5.94
CA ILE A 53 -10.00 -12.00 7.33
C ILE A 53 -10.01 -13.53 7.42
N ALA A 54 -9.37 -14.08 8.45
CA ALA A 54 -9.35 -15.51 8.76
C ALA A 54 -10.53 -15.93 9.65
#